data_AF-A0A1H9R514-F1
#
_entry.id   AF-A0A1H9R514-F1
#
_cell.length_a   1.000
_cell.length_b   1.000
_cell.length_c   1.000
_cell.angle_alpha   90.00
_cell.angle_beta   90.00
_cell.angle_gamma   90.00
#
_symmetry.space_group_name_H-M   'P 1'
#
loop_
_entity.id
_entity.type
_entity.pdbx_description
1 polymer ?
#
loop_
_entity_poly.entity_id
_entity_poly.type
_entity_poly.pdbx_seq_one_letter_code
_entity_poly.pdbx_strand_id
1 'polypeptide(L)'
;MGVANEASCGFASGRGAKGYLARNAAPLLALALFVGLVPLVGRGVTYLNLAFYAVVTVYFAALGSCSPVRWKEELAKGSFWRQTLATVGAVVAGFLLMLLLQASLPGLDLGEIELPTRTPVEIALFALQTTLLPPLAEELFFRKSLIVLGGGARTVVTVVLSSLLFALEHALAPFGVLTYAVLGASFSIPYAWHKNVYAMMTAHLIVNVVGNGLPLAAMLLLAR
;
A
#
# COMPACT_ATOMS: atom_id res chain seq x y z
N MET A 1 30.10 15.97 4.21
CA MET A 1 29.59 14.84 5.02
C MET A 1 28.60 15.40 6.03
N GLY A 2 27.36 14.95 5.98
CA GLY A 2 26.25 15.50 6.76
C GLY A 2 24.94 15.16 6.05
N VAL A 3 24.53 13.90 6.14
CA VAL A 3 23.21 13.46 5.68
C VAL A 3 22.20 14.19 6.55
N ALA A 4 21.43 15.10 5.95
CA ALA A 4 20.27 15.70 6.59
C ALA A 4 19.30 14.55 6.92
N ASN A 5 19.43 14.04 8.13
CA ASN A 5 18.64 12.99 8.71
C ASN A 5 17.18 13.47 8.73
N GLU A 6 16.23 12.59 8.44
CA GLU A 6 14.77 12.86 8.42
C GLU A 6 14.18 13.33 9.76
N ALA A 7 15.01 13.79 10.69
CA ALA A 7 14.65 14.35 11.98
C ALA A 7 13.84 15.66 11.89
N SER A 8 13.79 16.34 10.74
CA SER A 8 13.00 17.57 10.57
C SER A 8 11.54 17.35 10.16
N CYS A 9 11.12 16.09 10.00
CA CYS A 9 9.70 15.73 9.95
C CYS A 9 9.45 14.56 10.90
N GLY A 10 9.69 14.81 12.19
CA GLY A 10 9.44 13.86 13.27
C GLY A 10 7.98 13.42 13.32
N PHE A 11 7.62 12.45 12.48
CA PHE A 11 6.28 11.85 12.46
C PHE A 11 6.18 10.58 13.32
N ALA A 12 7.27 10.18 13.99
CA ALA A 12 7.29 9.00 14.87
C ALA A 12 7.93 9.22 16.26
N SER A 13 8.76 10.26 16.48
CA SER A 13 9.62 10.29 17.68
C SER A 13 9.14 11.17 18.85
N GLY A 14 8.04 11.92 18.73
CA GLY A 14 7.72 12.97 19.72
C GLY A 14 6.38 12.92 20.47
N ARG A 15 5.36 12.19 19.99
CA ARG A 15 3.96 12.41 20.46
C ARG A 15 3.34 11.32 21.36
N GLY A 16 4.14 10.36 21.81
CA GLY A 16 3.67 9.25 22.64
C GLY A 16 2.52 8.44 21.99
N ALA A 17 1.91 7.53 22.77
CA ALA A 17 0.84 6.66 22.25
C ALA A 17 -0.40 7.45 21.77
N LYS A 18 -0.75 8.55 22.45
CA LYS A 18 -1.91 9.39 22.10
C LYS A 18 -1.76 10.01 20.71
N GLY A 19 -0.58 10.55 20.38
CA GLY A 19 -0.34 11.14 19.06
C GLY A 19 -0.29 10.10 17.94
N TYR A 20 0.19 8.88 18.23
CA TYR A 20 0.14 7.78 17.29
C TYR A 20 -1.32 7.39 16.95
N LEU A 21 -2.16 7.24 17.97
CA LEU A 21 -3.58 6.91 17.79
C LEU A 21 -4.34 8.00 17.05
N ALA A 22 -4.17 9.27 17.45
CA ALA A 22 -4.88 10.40 16.82
C ALA A 22 -4.58 10.52 15.32
N ARG A 23 -3.32 10.30 14.92
CA ARG A 23 -2.91 10.33 13.50
C ARG A 23 -3.49 9.19 12.68
N ASN A 24 -3.64 8.01 13.28
CA ASN A 24 -4.08 6.82 12.57
C ASN A 24 -5.59 6.58 12.67
N ALA A 25 -6.31 7.27 13.56
CA ALA A 25 -7.73 7.06 13.81
C ALA A 25 -8.60 7.19 12.54
N ALA A 26 -8.42 8.27 11.76
CA ALA A 26 -9.20 8.49 10.56
C ALA A 26 -8.96 7.44 9.45
N PRO A 27 -7.70 7.14 9.03
CA PRO A 27 -7.47 6.11 8.03
C PRO A 27 -7.81 4.69 8.54
N LEU A 28 -7.65 4.41 9.84
CA LEU A 28 -8.11 3.15 10.43
C LEU A 28 -9.64 3.02 10.41
N LEU A 29 -10.37 4.12 10.67
CA LEU A 29 -11.83 4.13 10.54
C LEU A 29 -12.25 3.92 9.08
N ALA A 30 -11.58 4.56 8.13
CA ALA A 30 -11.84 4.35 6.70
C ALA A 30 -11.63 2.89 6.31
N LEU A 31 -10.55 2.25 6.79
CA LEU A 31 -10.28 0.83 6.54
C LEU A 31 -11.33 -0.06 7.21
N ALA A 32 -11.69 0.20 8.46
CA ALA A 32 -12.71 -0.57 9.16
C ALA A 32 -14.08 -0.49 8.47
N LEU A 33 -14.46 0.68 7.98
CA LEU A 33 -15.67 0.87 7.19
C LEU A 33 -15.57 0.13 5.85
N PHE A 34 -14.45 0.24 5.15
CA PHE A 34 -14.22 -0.50 3.90
C PHE A 34 -14.40 -2.02 4.12
N VAL A 35 -13.61 -2.60 5.02
CA VAL A 35 -13.63 -4.04 5.35
C VAL A 35 -15.02 -4.49 5.81
N GLY A 36 -15.69 -3.71 6.67
CA GLY A 36 -17.01 -4.06 7.19
C GLY A 36 -18.13 -3.96 6.15
N LEU A 37 -17.99 -3.11 5.13
CA LEU A 37 -18.99 -2.92 4.08
C LEU A 37 -18.79 -3.86 2.88
N VAL A 38 -17.57 -4.35 2.62
CA VAL A 38 -17.27 -5.26 1.50
C VAL A 38 -18.28 -6.42 1.37
N PRO A 39 -18.62 -7.17 2.44
CA PRO A 39 -19.59 -8.27 2.34
C PRO A 39 -21.03 -7.84 2.00
N LEU A 40 -21.36 -6.55 2.23
CA LEU A 40 -22.72 -6.02 2.14
C LEU A 40 -23.01 -5.35 0.78
N VAL A 41 -21.98 -4.83 0.12
CA VAL A 41 -22.14 -4.03 -1.10
C VAL A 41 -22.21 -4.87 -2.37
N GLY A 42 -21.86 -6.16 -2.30
CA GLY A 42 -21.81 -7.05 -3.46
C GLY A 42 -21.03 -6.42 -4.61
N ARG A 43 -21.72 -6.13 -5.72
CA ARG A 43 -21.11 -5.52 -6.92
C ARG A 43 -20.67 -4.07 -6.74
N GLY A 44 -21.10 -3.38 -5.68
CA GLY A 44 -20.68 -2.02 -5.34
C GLY A 44 -19.24 -1.93 -4.82
N VAL A 45 -18.55 -3.07 -4.62
CA VAL A 45 -17.19 -3.12 -4.06
C VAL A 45 -16.18 -2.31 -4.87
N THR A 46 -16.29 -2.25 -6.20
CA THR A 46 -15.43 -1.42 -7.07
C THR A 46 -15.52 0.07 -6.72
N TYR A 47 -16.70 0.56 -6.34
CA TYR A 47 -16.89 1.96 -5.96
C TYR A 47 -16.52 2.20 -4.50
N LEU A 48 -16.79 1.23 -3.62
CA LEU A 48 -16.38 1.28 -2.23
C LEU A 48 -14.85 1.34 -2.09
N ASN A 49 -14.13 0.54 -2.88
CA ASN A 49 -12.67 0.52 -2.92
C ASN A 49 -12.09 1.83 -3.46
N LEU A 50 -12.66 2.35 -4.56
CA LEU A 50 -12.31 3.68 -5.07
C LEU A 50 -12.53 4.78 -4.02
N ALA A 51 -13.64 4.74 -3.30
CA ALA A 51 -13.95 5.70 -2.24
C ALA A 51 -12.95 5.62 -1.08
N PHE A 52 -12.60 4.40 -0.64
CA PHE A 52 -11.57 4.18 0.37
C PHE A 52 -10.24 4.82 -0.03
N TYR A 53 -9.73 4.48 -1.22
CA TYR A 53 -8.47 5.04 -1.71
C TYR A 53 -8.51 6.56 -1.88
N ALA A 54 -9.61 7.11 -2.39
CA ALA A 54 -9.77 8.55 -2.55
C ALA A 54 -9.75 9.27 -1.19
N VAL A 55 -10.50 8.77 -0.20
CA VAL A 55 -10.56 9.33 1.16
C VAL A 55 -9.18 9.30 1.82
N VAL A 56 -8.48 8.17 1.78
CA VAL A 56 -7.16 8.03 2.39
C VAL A 56 -6.12 8.93 1.70
N THR A 57 -6.15 8.99 0.36
CA THR A 57 -5.25 9.86 -0.41
C THR A 57 -5.48 11.33 -0.08
N VAL A 58 -6.74 11.79 -0.10
CA VAL A 58 -7.10 13.18 0.22
C VAL A 58 -6.75 13.51 1.67
N TYR A 59 -6.99 12.60 2.61
CA TYR A 59 -6.62 12.78 4.01
C TYR A 59 -5.12 13.06 4.16
N PHE A 60 -4.26 12.21 3.60
CA PHE A 60 -2.81 12.41 3.72
C PHE A 60 -2.29 13.59 2.90
N ALA A 61 -2.92 13.91 1.77
CA ALA A 61 -2.62 15.13 1.01
C ALA A 61 -2.95 16.39 1.82
N ALA A 62 -4.11 16.43 2.48
CA ALA A 62 -4.53 17.55 3.33
C ALA A 62 -3.61 17.76 4.55
N LEU A 63 -3.00 16.68 5.05
CA LEU A 63 -1.97 16.74 6.09
C LEU A 63 -0.58 17.18 5.58
N GLY A 64 -0.40 17.38 4.28
CA GLY A 64 0.90 17.65 3.68
C GLY A 64 1.88 16.47 3.81
N SER A 65 1.35 15.24 3.93
CA SER A 65 2.17 14.04 4.17
C SER A 65 2.99 13.62 2.94
N CYS A 66 2.67 14.13 1.75
CA CYS A 66 3.49 14.02 0.55
C CYS A 66 3.62 15.38 -0.12
N SER A 67 4.78 15.66 -0.71
CA SER A 67 5.02 16.87 -1.49
C SER A 67 5.57 16.49 -2.87
N PRO A 68 4.90 16.88 -3.98
CA PRO A 68 5.42 16.64 -5.33
C PRO A 68 6.81 17.26 -5.55
N VAL A 69 7.08 18.41 -4.95
CA VAL A 69 8.38 19.09 -5.03
C VAL A 69 9.47 18.22 -4.39
N ARG A 70 9.23 17.74 -3.16
CA ARG A 70 10.20 16.84 -2.48
C ARG A 70 10.35 15.51 -3.20
N TRP A 71 9.27 14.96 -3.75
CA TRP A 71 9.36 13.74 -4.55
C TRP A 71 10.26 13.95 -5.76
N LYS A 72 10.12 15.08 -6.46
CA LYS A 72 11.00 15.47 -7.57
C LYS A 72 12.46 15.63 -7.14
N GLU A 73 12.71 16.21 -5.98
CA GLU A 73 14.07 16.34 -5.42
C GLU A 73 14.69 14.97 -5.07
N GLU A 74 13.90 14.04 -4.54
CA GLU A 74 14.33 12.66 -4.26
C GLU A 74 14.67 11.89 -5.54
N LEU A 75 13.87 12.04 -6.60
CA LEU A 75 14.11 11.40 -7.90
C LEU A 75 15.49 11.72 -8.50
N ALA A 76 16.06 12.89 -8.17
CA ALA A 76 17.39 13.28 -8.63
C ALA A 76 18.54 12.57 -7.90
N LYS A 77 18.27 11.85 -6.80
CA LYS A 77 19.30 11.20 -5.97
C LYS A 77 19.58 9.78 -6.44
N GLY A 78 20.85 9.41 -6.64
CA GLY A 78 21.20 8.01 -6.97
C GLY A 78 20.83 7.00 -5.88
N SER A 79 20.83 7.42 -4.61
CA SER A 79 20.38 6.57 -3.49
C SER A 79 18.90 6.24 -3.55
N PHE A 80 18.07 7.14 -4.09
CA PHE A 80 16.64 6.91 -4.27
C PHE A 80 16.41 5.70 -5.18
N TRP A 81 17.03 5.67 -6.36
CA TRP A 81 16.84 4.57 -7.31
C TRP A 81 17.33 3.22 -6.79
N ARG A 82 18.41 3.19 -6.00
CA ARG A 82 18.85 1.96 -5.33
C ARG A 82 17.80 1.45 -4.33
N GLN A 83 17.20 2.34 -3.55
CA GLN A 83 16.13 1.99 -2.61
C GLN A 83 14.87 1.53 -3.36
N THR A 84 14.46 2.26 -4.40
CA THR A 84 13.31 1.90 -5.25
C THR A 84 13.49 0.52 -5.87
N LEU A 85 14.63 0.24 -6.50
CA LEU A 85 14.90 -1.07 -7.13
C LEU A 85 14.99 -2.20 -6.11
N ALA A 86 15.58 -1.95 -4.93
CA ALA A 86 15.59 -2.92 -3.84
C ALA A 86 14.17 -3.24 -3.35
N THR A 87 13.32 -2.21 -3.19
CA THR A 87 11.91 -2.38 -2.84
C THR A 87 11.15 -3.14 -3.93
N VAL A 88 11.32 -2.81 -5.22
CA VAL A 88 10.71 -3.57 -6.32
C VAL A 88 11.09 -5.05 -6.24
N GLY A 89 12.37 -5.35 -6.05
CA GLY A 89 12.83 -6.74 -5.88
C GLY A 89 12.19 -7.44 -4.68
N ALA A 90 12.10 -6.75 -3.54
CA ALA A 90 11.45 -7.28 -2.35
C ALA A 90 9.95 -7.57 -2.57
N VAL A 91 9.24 -6.66 -3.24
CA VAL A 91 7.81 -6.80 -3.55
C VAL A 91 7.57 -7.94 -4.52
N VAL A 92 8.38 -8.05 -5.58
CA VAL A 92 8.31 -9.19 -6.52
C VAL A 92 8.53 -10.51 -5.78
N ALA A 93 9.56 -10.58 -4.91
CA ALA A 93 9.81 -11.78 -4.11
C ALA A 93 8.64 -12.09 -3.15
N GLY A 94 8.08 -11.07 -2.51
CA GLY A 94 6.91 -11.19 -1.63
C GLY A 94 5.66 -11.68 -2.36
N PHE A 95 5.42 -11.17 -3.57
CA PHE A 95 4.32 -11.60 -4.43
C PHE A 95 4.51 -13.06 -4.88
N LEU A 96 5.70 -13.45 -5.32
CA LEU A 96 6.00 -14.84 -5.67
C LEU A 96 5.83 -15.79 -4.47
N LEU A 97 6.23 -15.36 -3.28
CA LEU A 97 6.03 -16.14 -2.06
C LEU A 97 4.55 -16.24 -1.70
N MET A 98 3.78 -15.16 -1.83
CA MET A 98 2.33 -15.18 -1.67
C MET A 98 1.69 -16.22 -2.61
N LEU A 99 2.03 -16.18 -3.91
CA LEU A 99 1.52 -17.14 -4.89
C LEU A 99 1.93 -18.58 -4.54
N LEU A 100 3.18 -18.80 -4.12
CA LEU A 100 3.64 -20.12 -3.70
C LEU A 100 2.86 -20.66 -2.49
N LEU A 101 2.58 -19.80 -1.51
CA LEU A 101 1.77 -20.17 -0.35
C LEU A 101 0.34 -20.52 -0.76
N GLN A 102 -0.30 -19.69 -1.58
CA GLN A 102 -1.64 -19.96 -2.09
C GLN A 102 -1.68 -21.29 -2.89
N ALA A 103 -0.68 -21.54 -3.72
CA ALA A 103 -0.56 -22.78 -4.50
C ALA A 103 -0.26 -24.02 -3.63
N SER A 104 0.32 -23.84 -2.44
CA SER A 104 0.61 -24.95 -1.52
C SER A 104 -0.63 -25.52 -0.84
N LEU A 105 -1.73 -24.75 -0.79
CA LEU A 105 -3.01 -25.15 -0.20
C LEU A 105 -4.16 -24.86 -1.20
N PRO A 106 -4.16 -25.53 -2.37
CA PRO A 106 -5.14 -25.28 -3.42
C PRO A 106 -6.52 -25.78 -2.97
N GLY A 107 -7.45 -24.87 -2.71
CA GLY A 107 -8.80 -25.18 -2.23
C GLY A 107 -9.15 -24.54 -0.88
N LEU A 108 -8.19 -23.90 -0.20
CA LEU A 108 -8.55 -22.96 0.86
C LEU A 108 -9.12 -21.68 0.26
N ASP A 109 -10.23 -21.22 0.84
CA ASP A 109 -10.82 -19.94 0.48
C ASP A 109 -9.85 -18.81 0.84
N LEU A 110 -9.49 -18.02 -0.17
CA LEU A 110 -8.65 -16.84 -0.02
C LEU A 110 -9.49 -15.63 0.39
N GLY A 111 -10.80 -15.64 0.12
CA GLY A 111 -11.68 -14.51 0.38
C GLY A 111 -11.16 -13.22 -0.25
N GLU A 112 -10.54 -13.33 -1.44
CA GLU A 112 -10.00 -12.20 -2.19
C GLU A 112 -11.09 -11.21 -2.53
N ILE A 113 -10.79 -9.93 -2.32
CA ILE A 113 -11.72 -8.85 -2.65
C ILE A 113 -11.60 -8.58 -4.14
N GLU A 114 -12.47 -9.23 -4.92
CA GLU A 114 -12.57 -9.00 -6.35
C GLU A 114 -13.20 -7.63 -6.65
N LEU A 115 -12.71 -6.97 -7.70
CA LEU A 115 -13.28 -5.70 -8.19
C LEU A 115 -13.97 -5.95 -9.55
N PRO A 116 -15.30 -6.17 -9.58
CA PRO A 116 -16.01 -6.42 -10.82
C PRO A 116 -15.87 -5.26 -11.80
N THR A 117 -15.54 -5.58 -13.05
CA THR A 117 -15.47 -4.63 -14.18
C THR A 117 -16.26 -5.16 -15.36
N ARG A 118 -17.19 -4.37 -15.91
CA ARG A 118 -18.04 -4.78 -17.04
C ARG A 118 -18.19 -3.70 -18.10
N THR A 119 -18.03 -2.44 -17.71
CA THR A 119 -18.13 -1.29 -18.61
C THR A 119 -16.75 -0.65 -18.82
N PRO A 120 -16.53 0.07 -19.94
CA PRO A 120 -15.31 0.84 -20.15
C PRO A 120 -15.03 1.84 -19.02
N VAL A 121 -16.08 2.39 -18.40
CA VAL A 121 -15.95 3.28 -17.24
C VAL A 121 -15.42 2.53 -16.02
N GLU A 122 -16.00 1.38 -15.68
CA GLU A 122 -15.52 0.54 -14.57
C GLU A 122 -14.08 0.06 -14.81
N ILE A 123 -13.70 -0.23 -16.06
CA ILE A 123 -12.32 -0.55 -16.44
C ILE A 123 -11.38 0.64 -16.19
N ALA A 124 -11.78 1.85 -16.57
CA ALA A 124 -10.98 3.05 -16.31
C ALA A 124 -10.85 3.33 -14.80
N LEU A 125 -11.92 3.15 -14.04
CA LEU A 125 -11.91 3.28 -12.58
C LEU A 125 -11.05 2.20 -11.93
N PHE A 126 -11.11 0.96 -12.43
CA PHE A 126 -10.23 -0.13 -12.01
C PHE A 126 -8.77 0.25 -12.25
N ALA A 127 -8.40 0.72 -13.45
CA ALA A 127 -7.04 1.16 -13.76
C ALA A 127 -6.55 2.24 -12.77
N LEU A 128 -7.38 3.25 -12.52
CA LEU A 128 -7.07 4.33 -11.60
C LEU A 128 -6.80 3.81 -10.17
N GLN A 129 -7.70 2.96 -9.66
CA GLN A 129 -7.66 2.48 -8.28
C GLN A 129 -6.73 1.29 -8.04
N THR A 130 -6.25 0.60 -9.07
CA THR A 130 -5.25 -0.48 -8.93
C THR A 130 -3.86 -0.07 -9.40
N THR A 131 -3.71 1.10 -10.01
CA THR A 131 -2.42 1.60 -10.52
C THR A 131 -1.95 2.88 -9.83
N LEU A 132 -2.79 3.92 -9.79
CA LEU A 132 -2.33 5.27 -9.43
C LEU A 132 -2.62 5.67 -7.98
N LEU A 133 -3.79 5.31 -7.46
CA LEU A 133 -4.17 5.65 -6.08
C LEU A 133 -3.45 4.81 -5.01
N PRO A 134 -3.26 3.49 -5.17
CA PRO A 134 -2.63 2.66 -4.14
C PRO A 134 -1.25 3.14 -3.71
N PRO A 135 -0.32 3.50 -4.63
CA PRO A 135 0.99 4.02 -4.23
C PRO A 135 0.93 5.27 -3.34
N LEU A 136 -0.12 6.08 -3.46
CA LEU A 136 -0.33 7.24 -2.59
C LEU A 136 -0.96 6.82 -1.27
N ALA A 137 -2.13 6.18 -1.33
CA ALA A 137 -2.92 5.86 -0.15
C ALA A 137 -2.18 4.89 0.78
N GLU A 138 -1.70 3.78 0.23
CA GLU A 138 -1.19 2.66 1.01
C GLU A 138 0.19 2.93 1.59
N GLU A 139 1.08 3.58 0.83
CA GLU A 139 2.42 3.91 1.33
C GLU A 139 2.37 5.02 2.37
N LEU A 140 1.44 5.98 2.24
CA LEU A 140 1.26 7.01 3.26
C LEU A 140 0.57 6.44 4.50
N PHE A 141 -0.39 5.53 4.34
CA PHE A 141 -1.11 4.92 5.45
C PHE A 141 -0.28 3.83 6.14
N PHE A 142 -0.16 2.67 5.51
CA PHE A 142 0.43 1.48 6.13
C PHE A 142 1.91 1.69 6.43
N ARG A 143 2.64 2.43 5.59
CA ARG A 143 4.09 2.56 5.75
C ARG A 143 4.41 3.80 6.57
N LYS A 144 4.19 4.98 6.02
CA LYS A 144 4.56 6.24 6.69
C LYS A 144 3.77 6.55 7.97
N SER A 145 2.52 6.12 8.08
CA SER A 145 1.67 6.47 9.22
C SER A 145 1.69 5.44 10.34
N LEU A 146 1.61 4.16 9.98
CA LEU A 146 1.53 3.07 10.97
C LEU A 146 2.89 2.61 11.47
N ILE A 147 3.95 2.61 10.65
CA ILE A 147 5.26 2.09 11.06
C ILE A 147 6.05 3.12 11.88
N VAL A 148 6.41 2.73 13.11
CA VAL A 148 7.26 3.54 14.00
C VAL A 148 8.72 3.19 13.72
N LEU A 149 9.45 4.15 13.17
CA LEU A 149 10.88 4.02 12.89
C LEU A 149 11.71 4.25 14.16
N GLY A 150 12.73 3.43 14.37
CA GLY A 150 13.60 3.51 15.56
C GLY A 150 14.28 2.20 15.94
N GLY A 151 13.85 1.08 15.36
CA GLY A 151 14.38 -0.25 15.65
C GLY A 151 13.72 -0.90 16.87
N GLY A 152 14.10 -2.15 17.13
CA GLY A 152 13.60 -2.93 18.27
C GLY A 152 12.12 -3.32 18.16
N ALA A 153 11.54 -3.68 19.30
CA ALA A 153 10.22 -4.31 19.38
C ALA A 153 9.09 -3.44 18.80
N ARG A 154 9.11 -2.11 19.00
CA ARG A 154 8.07 -1.23 18.46
C ARG A 154 8.04 -1.24 16.93
N THR A 155 9.18 -1.14 16.27
CA THR A 155 9.24 -1.19 14.80
C THR A 155 8.70 -2.52 14.31
N VAL A 156 9.13 -3.64 14.90
CA VAL A 156 8.65 -5.00 14.54
C VAL A 156 7.14 -5.11 14.69
N VAL A 157 6.58 -4.71 15.83
CA VAL A 157 5.14 -4.75 16.09
C VAL A 157 4.38 -3.91 15.05
N THR A 158 4.84 -2.69 14.76
CA THR A 158 4.15 -1.84 13.79
C THR A 158 4.30 -2.30 12.34
N VAL A 159 5.39 -2.99 11.98
CA VAL A 159 5.57 -3.63 10.66
C VAL A 159 4.57 -4.78 10.51
N VAL A 160 4.43 -5.63 11.53
CA VAL A 160 3.46 -6.73 11.53
C VAL A 160 2.04 -6.17 11.44
N LEU A 161 1.71 -5.16 12.27
CA LEU A 161 0.39 -4.52 12.24
C LEU A 161 0.09 -3.89 10.88
N SER A 162 1.03 -3.13 10.31
CA SER A 162 0.92 -2.54 8.97
C SER A 162 0.59 -3.61 7.92
N SER A 163 1.30 -4.74 7.99
CA SER A 163 1.18 -5.82 7.01
C SER A 163 -0.15 -6.56 7.11
N LEU A 164 -0.64 -6.79 8.34
CA LEU A 164 -1.96 -7.38 8.59
C LEU A 164 -3.09 -6.45 8.17
N LEU A 165 -2.99 -5.15 8.45
CA LEU A 165 -4.00 -4.17 8.05
C LEU A 165 -4.05 -3.99 6.53
N PHE A 166 -2.90 -3.99 5.85
CA PHE A 166 -2.81 -4.04 4.39
C PHE A 166 -3.49 -5.32 3.86
N ALA A 167 -3.29 -6.46 4.51
CA ALA A 167 -3.89 -7.71 4.06
C ALA A 167 -5.42 -7.73 4.16
N LEU A 168 -5.98 -7.12 5.21
CA LEU A 168 -7.43 -7.00 5.39
C LEU A 168 -8.11 -6.15 4.29
N GLU A 169 -7.36 -5.26 3.64
CA GLU A 169 -7.85 -4.52 2.47
C GLU A 169 -7.98 -5.42 1.23
N HIS A 170 -7.30 -6.56 1.19
CA HIS A 170 -7.20 -7.40 0.00
C HIS A 170 -7.95 -8.73 0.14
N ALA A 171 -8.10 -9.24 1.37
CA ALA A 171 -8.72 -10.52 1.63
C ALA A 171 -9.45 -10.52 2.98
N LEU A 172 -10.55 -11.28 3.06
CA LEU A 172 -11.34 -11.44 4.29
C LEU A 172 -11.22 -12.83 4.91
N ALA A 173 -10.87 -13.86 4.13
CA ALA A 173 -10.67 -15.19 4.67
C ALA A 173 -9.31 -15.28 5.39
N PRO A 174 -9.20 -16.05 6.50
CA PRO A 174 -7.97 -16.09 7.29
C PRO A 174 -6.72 -16.47 6.50
N PHE A 175 -6.84 -17.39 5.54
CA PHE A 175 -5.70 -17.81 4.74
C PHE A 175 -5.26 -16.75 3.74
N GLY A 176 -6.19 -16.08 3.05
CA GLY A 176 -5.87 -14.94 2.20
C GLY A 176 -5.25 -13.79 2.98
N VAL A 177 -5.79 -13.46 4.16
CA VAL A 177 -5.20 -12.44 5.04
C VAL A 177 -3.75 -12.79 5.39
N LEU A 178 -3.46 -14.06 5.69
CA LEU A 178 -2.10 -14.50 5.96
C LEU A 178 -1.18 -14.32 4.73
N THR A 179 -1.62 -14.72 3.54
CA THR A 179 -0.78 -14.63 2.33
C THR A 179 -0.58 -13.18 1.90
N TYR A 180 -1.62 -12.34 1.94
CA TYR A 180 -1.48 -10.91 1.66
C TYR A 180 -0.67 -10.18 2.72
N ALA A 181 -0.62 -10.66 3.97
CA ALA A 181 0.28 -10.09 4.97
C ALA A 181 1.76 -10.32 4.60
N VAL A 182 2.09 -11.40 3.91
CA VAL A 182 3.44 -11.61 3.34
C VAL A 182 3.74 -10.55 2.28
N LEU A 183 2.79 -10.28 1.38
CA LEU A 183 2.93 -9.18 0.42
C LEU A 183 3.04 -7.83 1.15
N GLY A 184 2.21 -7.57 2.16
CA GLY A 184 2.26 -6.35 2.97
C GLY A 184 3.60 -6.15 3.68
N ALA A 185 4.22 -7.24 4.15
CA ALA A 185 5.54 -7.25 4.78
C ALA A 185 6.64 -6.93 3.76
N SER A 186 6.49 -7.38 2.52
CA SER A 186 7.44 -7.09 1.43
C SER A 186 7.58 -5.59 1.11
N PHE A 187 6.55 -4.79 1.38
CA PHE A 187 6.64 -3.32 1.37
C PHE A 187 7.09 -2.75 2.74
N SER A 188 6.57 -3.30 3.84
CA SER A 188 6.81 -2.74 5.18
C SER A 188 8.27 -2.85 5.62
N ILE A 189 8.96 -3.95 5.27
CA ILE A 189 10.36 -4.18 5.65
C ILE A 189 11.32 -3.21 4.92
N PRO A 190 11.28 -3.06 3.58
CA PRO A 190 12.07 -2.05 2.89
C PRO A 190 11.81 -0.63 3.39
N TYR A 191 10.56 -0.28 3.73
CA TYR A 191 10.27 1.02 4.33
C TYR A 191 10.96 1.20 5.68
N ALA A 192 10.89 0.21 6.57
CA ALA A 192 11.55 0.26 7.88
C ALA A 192 13.08 0.38 7.76
N TRP A 193 13.66 -0.18 6.70
CA TRP A 193 15.09 -0.06 6.37
C TRP A 193 15.42 1.30 5.77
N HIS A 194 14.84 1.63 4.62
CA HIS A 194 15.22 2.79 3.81
C HIS A 194 14.67 4.10 4.35
N LYS A 195 13.54 4.05 5.06
CA LYS A 195 12.80 5.19 5.65
C LYS A 195 12.28 6.21 4.64
N ASN A 196 12.52 5.97 3.36
CA ASN A 196 12.13 6.84 2.26
C ASN A 196 10.77 6.45 1.69
N VAL A 197 9.72 7.15 2.11
CA VAL A 197 8.36 6.90 1.58
C VAL A 197 8.26 7.15 0.07
N TYR A 198 9.01 8.11 -0.49
CA TYR A 198 8.92 8.42 -1.91
C TYR A 198 9.48 7.29 -2.77
N ALA A 199 10.54 6.64 -2.31
CA ALA A 199 11.06 5.43 -2.96
C ALA A 199 10.03 4.29 -2.92
N MET A 200 9.31 4.13 -1.80
CA MET A 200 8.21 3.17 -1.68
C MET A 200 7.07 3.48 -2.65
N MET A 201 6.59 4.72 -2.69
CA MET A 201 5.53 5.18 -3.59
C MET A 201 5.92 4.94 -5.06
N THR A 202 7.17 5.22 -5.44
CA THR A 202 7.64 4.97 -6.80
C THR A 202 7.78 3.48 -7.10
N ALA A 203 8.31 2.68 -6.17
CA ALA A 203 8.42 1.24 -6.34
C ALA A 203 7.04 0.59 -6.50
N HIS A 204 6.08 0.98 -5.66
CA HIS A 204 4.70 0.54 -5.72
C HIS A 204 4.06 0.93 -7.07
N LEU A 205 4.22 2.19 -7.49
CA LEU A 205 3.72 2.63 -8.80
C LEU A 205 4.30 1.80 -9.94
N ILE A 206 5.61 1.49 -9.92
CA ILE A 206 6.25 0.66 -10.94
C ILE A 206 5.62 -0.74 -10.98
N VAL A 207 5.50 -1.41 -9.84
CA VAL A 207 4.95 -2.78 -9.81
C VAL A 207 3.49 -2.80 -10.23
N ASN A 208 2.70 -1.79 -9.91
CA ASN A 208 1.29 -1.74 -10.33
C ASN A 208 1.14 -1.39 -11.81
N VAL A 209 1.99 -0.50 -12.36
CA VAL A 209 2.01 -0.25 -13.80
C VAL A 209 2.34 -1.54 -14.56
N VAL A 210 3.33 -2.30 -14.08
CA VAL A 210 3.73 -3.56 -14.72
C VAL A 210 2.68 -4.67 -14.53
N GLY A 211 2.16 -4.82 -13.31
CA GLY A 211 1.25 -5.91 -12.94
C GLY A 211 -0.22 -5.69 -13.32
N ASN A 212 -0.68 -4.44 -13.34
CA ASN A 212 -2.08 -4.09 -13.60
C ASN A 212 -2.23 -3.22 -14.85
N GLY A 213 -1.46 -2.15 -14.96
CA GLY A 213 -1.59 -1.15 -16.02
C GLY A 213 -1.28 -1.69 -17.42
N LEU A 214 -0.13 -2.35 -17.61
CA LEU A 214 0.28 -2.91 -18.89
C LEU A 214 -0.64 -4.05 -19.37
N PRO A 215 -1.00 -5.04 -18.53
CA PRO A 215 -1.98 -6.06 -18.93
C PRO A 215 -3.31 -5.46 -19.36
N LEU A 216 -3.81 -4.46 -18.63
CA LEU A 216 -5.06 -3.80 -19.00
C LEU A 216 -4.96 -3.06 -20.34
N ALA A 217 -3.88 -2.33 -20.57
CA ALA A 217 -3.64 -1.67 -21.85
C ALA A 217 -3.56 -2.69 -23.01
N ALA A 218 -2.88 -3.81 -22.80
CA ALA A 218 -2.81 -4.89 -23.78
C ALA A 218 -4.19 -5.48 -24.08
N MET A 219 -5.01 -5.76 -23.06
CA MET A 219 -6.39 -6.24 -23.24
C MET A 219 -7.23 -5.26 -24.07
N LEU A 220 -7.15 -3.96 -23.78
CA LEU A 220 -7.91 -2.94 -24.51
C LEU A 220 -7.45 -2.75 -25.97
N LEU A 221 -6.18 -2.98 -26.26
CA LEU A 221 -5.64 -2.89 -27.62
C LEU A 221 -5.96 -4.14 -28.46
N LEU A 222 -5.97 -5.32 -27.84
CA LEU A 222 -6.25 -6.61 -28.49
C LEU A 222 -7.74 -6.93 -28.60
N ALA A 223 -8.61 -6.24 -27.85
CA ALA A 223 -10.07 -6.35 -27.96
C ALA A 223 -10.67 -5.55 -29.14
N ARG A 224 -9.82 -4.99 -30.02
CA ARG A 224 -10.21 -4.32 -31.27
C ARG A 224 -10.14 -5.30 -32.43
#